data_AF-A0AA41DDK0-F1
#
_entry.id   AF-A0AA41DDK0-F1
#
_cell.length_a   1.000
_cell.length_b   1.000
_cell.length_c   1.000
_cell.angle_alpha   90.00
_cell.angle_beta   90.00
_cell.angle_gamma   90.00
#
_symmetry.space_group_name_H-M   'P 1'
#
loop_
_entity.id
_entity.type
_entity.pdbx_description
1 polymer ?
#
loop_
_entity_poly.entity_id
_entity_poly.type
_entity_poly.pdbx_seq_one_letter_code
_entity_poly.pdbx_strand_id
1 'polypeptide(L)' 'EGRAQKGYGIGLTYARYVVRAHGGDIRVESREGTGSTFSIRLPRRQTKR' A
#
# COMPACT_ATOMS: atom_id res chain seq x y z
N GLU A 1 1.95 7.85 -25.35
CA GLU A 1 0.79 7.64 -24.45
C GLU A 1 1.00 6.35 -23.67
N GLY A 2 1.04 6.42 -22.34
CA GLY A 2 1.28 5.24 -21.50
C GLY A 2 0.03 4.37 -21.45
N ARG A 3 0.02 3.25 -22.19
CA ARG A 3 -1.07 2.27 -22.16
C ARG A 3 -1.16 1.71 -20.73
N ALA A 4 -2.15 2.15 -19.97
CA ALA A 4 -2.47 1.56 -18.67
C ALA A 4 -2.89 0.10 -18.91
N GLN A 5 -1.94 -0.83 -18.78
CA GLN A 5 -2.24 -2.26 -18.78
C GLN A 5 -3.21 -2.51 -17.63
N LYS A 6 -4.30 -3.22 -17.94
CA LYS A 6 -5.30 -3.59 -16.95
C LYS A 6 -4.61 -4.42 -15.87
N GLY A 7 -4.33 -3.80 -14.73
CA GLY A 7 -3.74 -4.47 -13.58
C GLY A 7 -4.74 -5.48 -13.02
N TYR A 8 -4.25 -6.62 -12.54
CA TYR A 8 -5.07 -7.67 -11.93
C TYR A 8 -5.64 -7.30 -10.54
N GLY A 9 -5.59 -6.03 -10.14
CA GLY A 9 -6.05 -5.57 -8.81
C GLY A 9 -5.19 -6.03 -7.64
N ILE A 10 -4.07 -6.71 -7.89
CA ILE A 10 -3.22 -7.32 -6.85
C ILE A 10 -2.24 -6.35 -6.18
N GLY A 11 -2.06 -5.14 -6.73
CA GLY A 11 -1.01 -4.21 -6.29
C GLY A 11 -1.13 -3.81 -4.82
N LEU A 12 -2.33 -3.44 -4.36
CA LEU A 12 -2.55 -3.03 -2.97
C LEU A 12 -2.43 -4.21 -2.00
N THR A 13 -2.92 -5.39 -2.41
CA THR A 13 -2.79 -6.63 -1.62
C THR A 13 -1.32 -6.98 -1.43
N TYR A 14 -0.51 -6.89 -2.49
CA TYR A 14 0.92 -7.16 -2.43
C TYR A 14 1.65 -6.11 -1.57
N ALA A 15 1.36 -4.83 -1.76
CA ALA A 15 1.93 -3.76 -0.93
C ALA A 15 1.60 -3.97 0.56
N ARG A 16 0.37 -4.36 0.88
CA ARG A 16 -0.04 -4.67 2.26
C ARG A 16 0.70 -5.87 2.84
N TYR A 17 0.91 -6.92 2.05
CA TYR A 17 1.71 -8.07 2.45
C TYR A 17 3.14 -7.66 2.80
N VAL A 18 3.81 -6.91 1.91
CA VAL A 18 5.18 -6.43 2.12
C VAL A 18 5.26 -5.57 3.38
N VAL A 19 4.38 -4.58 3.52
CA VAL A 19 4.37 -3.68 4.69
C VAL A 19 4.18 -4.46 6.00
N ARG A 20 3.29 -5.46 6.02
CA ARG A 20 3.08 -6.32 7.19
C ARG A 20 4.25 -7.23 7.51
N ALA A 21 4.95 -7.75 6.48
CA ALA A 21 6.18 -8.51 6.68
C ALA A 21 7.28 -7.68 7.36
N HIS A 22 7.25 -6.35 7.19
CA HIS A 22 8.12 -5.40 7.89
C HIS A 22 7.55 -4.91 9.24
N GLY A 23 6.47 -5.53 9.75
CA GLY A 23 5.84 -5.17 11.02
C GLY A 23 5.04 -3.87 10.99
N GLY A 24 4.74 -3.35 9.79
CA GLY A 24 3.92 -2.16 9.61
C GLY A 24 2.48 -2.44 9.19
N ASP A 25 1.78 -1.37 8.80
CA ASP A 25 0.47 -1.46 8.15
C ASP A 25 0.29 -0.34 7.12
N ILE A 26 -0.66 -0.52 6.21
CA ILE A 26 -1.04 0.44 5.17
C ILE A 26 -2.53 0.79 5.30
N ARG A 27 -2.85 2.08 5.20
CA ARG A 27 -4.22 2.61 5.21
C ARG A 27 -4.49 3.39 3.93
N VAL A 28 -5.76 3.42 3.52
CA VAL A 28 -6.22 4.20 2.39
C VAL A 28 -7.37 5.09 2.82
N GLU A 29 -7.30 6.36 2.42
CA GLU A 29 -8.37 7.34 2.55
C GLU A 29 -8.68 7.82 1.13
N SER A 30 -9.90 7.60 0.66
CA SER A 30 -10.29 7.95 -0.70
C SER A 30 -11.59 8.71 -0.68
N ARG A 31 -11.63 9.79 -1.47
CA ARG A 31 -12.84 10.58 -1.71
C ARG A 31 -12.97 10.84 -3.20
N GLU A 32 -14.11 10.44 -3.75
CA GLU A 32 -14.43 10.67 -5.16
C GLU A 32 -14.31 12.16 -5.52
N GLY A 33 -13.73 12.44 -6.70
CA GLY A 33 -13.44 13.81 -7.14
C GLY A 33 -12.31 14.53 -6.40
N THR A 34 -11.77 13.97 -5.31
CA THR A 34 -10.63 14.55 -4.55
C THR A 34 -9.35 13.73 -4.71
N GLY A 35 -9.49 12.41 -4.91
CA GLY A 35 -8.38 11.47 -5.05
C GLY A 35 -8.25 10.53 -3.86
N SER A 36 -7.09 9.87 -3.77
CA SER A 36 -6.81 8.87 -2.74
C SER A 36 -5.44 9.12 -2.10
N THR A 37 -5.38 8.96 -0.78
CA THR A 37 -4.15 9.00 0.02
C THR A 37 -3.87 7.61 0.57
N PHE A 38 -2.65 7.12 0.36
CA PHE A 38 -2.17 5.85 0.90
C PHE A 38 -1.08 6.12 1.93
N SER A 39 -1.32 5.71 3.17
CA SER A 39 -0.46 5.99 4.31
C SER A 39 0.17 4.71 4.83
N ILE A 40 1.51 4.65 4.83
CA ILE A 40 2.29 3.52 5.33
C ILE A 40 2.90 3.88 6.68
N ARG A 41 2.74 3.01 7.68
CA ARG A 41 3.41 3.13 8.98
C ARG A 41 4.33 1.94 9.18
N LEU A 42 5.62 2.20 9.34
CA LEU A 42 6.64 1.19 9.64
C LEU A 42 7.27 1.44 11.02
N PRO A 43 7.68 0.38 11.74
CA PRO A 43 8.48 0.53 12.94
C PRO A 43 9.88 1.02 12.59
N ARG A 44 10.44 1.92 13.41
CA ARG A 44 11.80 2.49 13.19
C ARG A 44 12.92 1.46 13.34
N ARG A 45 12.65 0.38 14.09
CA ARG A 45 13.52 -0.78 14.23
C ARG A 45 12.72 -2.01 13.86
N GLN A 46 13.27 -2.85 13.00
CA GLN A 46 12.68 -4.15 12.74
C GLN A 46 12.87 -5.01 13.99
N THR A 47 11.79 -5.35 14.67
CA THR A 47 11.83 -6.38 15.70
C THR A 47 12.08 -7.69 14.96
N LYS A 48 13.30 -8.24 15.07
CA LYS A 48 13.56 -9.62 14.62
C LYS A 48 12.53 -10.51 15.31
N ARG A 49 11.72 -11.22 14.52
CA ARG A 49 11.01 -12.41 14.98
C ARG A 49 11.95 -13.59 14.83
#